data_AF-A0A9X6WSY1-F1
#
_entry.id   AF-A0A9X6WSY1-F1
#
_cell.length_a   1.000
_cell.length_b   1.000
_cell.length_c   1.000
_cell.angle_alpha   90.00
_cell.angle_beta   90.00
_cell.angle_gamma   90.00
#
_symmetry.space_group_name_H-M   'P 1'
#
loop_
_entity.id
_entity.type
_entity.pdbx_description
1 polymer ?
#
loop_
_entity_poly.entity_id
_entity_poly.type
_entity_poly.pdbx_seq_one_letter_code
_entity_poly.pdbx_strand_id
1 'polypeptide(L)'
;MSLQTTFKRVPIGELKLNSVRDAVIVTQHPWFMSLLKEHHLYFFNAELGAITPMQYLLFYETTKDENGVVNENPRHIAHWGKVKEIIYDVRPVDIIHIPELHSMTNELKYWNEIKTWKMNHIVLLEEIGEFKTPLPLEDSYQARYLVNKTTTFPKLRDANTIDKLYKEE
;
A
#
# COMPACT_ATOMS: atom_id res chain seq x y z
N MET A 1 -30.92 -12.91 10.35
CA MET A 1 -29.73 -12.73 11.21
C MET A 1 -28.72 -11.92 10.41
N SER A 2 -28.44 -10.67 10.80
CA SER A 2 -27.39 -9.89 10.13
C SER A 2 -26.04 -10.49 10.51
N LEU A 3 -25.27 -10.96 9.52
CA LEU A 3 -23.87 -11.32 9.73
C LEU A 3 -23.16 -10.08 10.27
N GLN A 4 -22.80 -10.11 11.55
CA GLN A 4 -22.08 -9.03 12.21
C GLN A 4 -20.66 -9.06 11.65
N THR A 5 -20.35 -8.17 10.73
CA THR A 5 -19.01 -8.06 10.15
C THR A 5 -18.02 -7.68 11.27
N THR A 6 -16.94 -8.44 11.41
CA THR A 6 -15.95 -8.27 12.49
C THR A 6 -14.91 -7.19 12.20
N PHE A 7 -14.88 -6.68 10.98
CA PHE A 7 -13.91 -5.67 10.54
C PHE A 7 -14.40 -4.25 10.82
N LYS A 8 -13.45 -3.34 11.01
CA LYS A 8 -13.71 -1.91 11.23
C LYS A 8 -13.31 -1.10 10.02
N ARG A 9 -14.16 -0.18 9.59
CA ARG A 9 -13.87 0.76 8.51
C ARG A 9 -13.48 2.14 9.06
N VAL A 10 -12.49 2.78 8.45
CA VAL A 10 -11.99 4.10 8.82
C VAL A 10 -11.78 4.95 7.56
N PRO A 11 -12.73 5.84 7.22
CA PRO A 11 -12.57 6.79 6.12
C PRO A 11 -11.54 7.86 6.50
N ILE A 12 -10.54 8.08 5.65
CA ILE A 12 -9.43 8.99 5.97
C ILE A 12 -9.87 10.46 5.97
N GLY A 13 -10.78 10.85 5.07
CA GLY A 13 -11.27 12.22 4.95
C GLY A 13 -12.04 12.73 6.17
N GLU A 14 -12.49 11.86 7.07
CA GLU A 14 -13.24 12.21 8.28
C GLU A 14 -12.35 12.38 9.52
N LEU A 15 -11.07 12.02 9.41
CA LEU A 15 -10.12 12.10 10.52
C LEU A 15 -9.53 13.50 10.66
N LYS A 16 -9.16 13.87 11.90
CA LYS A 16 -8.43 15.12 12.16
C LYS A 16 -7.04 15.05 11.53
N LEU A 17 -6.57 16.15 10.92
CA LEU A 17 -5.27 16.24 10.25
C LEU A 17 -4.09 15.68 11.08
N ASN A 18 -4.04 15.97 12.38
CA ASN A 18 -2.93 15.51 13.25
C ASN A 18 -3.00 14.02 13.64
N SER A 19 -4.06 13.31 13.25
CA SER A 19 -4.23 11.87 13.52
C SER A 19 -3.91 10.99 12.31
N VAL A 20 -3.50 11.60 11.20
CA VAL A 20 -3.23 10.93 9.93
C VAL A 20 -1.80 11.27 9.50
N ARG A 21 -1.03 10.24 9.17
CA ARG A 21 0.31 10.42 8.57
C ARG A 21 0.16 10.95 7.15
N ASP A 22 1.07 11.82 6.71
CA ASP A 22 0.99 12.42 5.37
C ASP A 22 1.23 11.36 4.28
N ALA A 23 2.48 10.90 4.11
CA ALA A 23 2.81 9.83 3.16
C ALA A 23 3.64 8.72 3.81
N VAL A 24 3.36 7.47 3.45
CA VAL A 24 4.04 6.28 4.00
C VAL A 24 4.60 5.42 2.88
N ILE A 25 5.88 5.06 2.97
CA ILE A 25 6.52 4.15 2.02
C ILE A 25 6.14 2.70 2.34
N VAL A 26 5.73 1.98 1.30
CA VAL A 26 5.48 0.53 1.34
C VAL A 26 6.28 -0.15 0.23
N THR A 27 6.79 -1.35 0.52
CA THR A 27 7.48 -2.18 -0.48
C THR A 27 6.49 -2.98 -1.30
N GLN A 28 6.70 -3.04 -2.61
CA GLN A 28 5.86 -3.78 -3.53
C GLN A 28 6.64 -4.78 -4.38
N HIS A 29 6.17 -6.02 -4.37
CA HIS A 29 6.60 -7.03 -5.34
C HIS A 29 5.72 -6.95 -6.60
N PRO A 30 6.16 -7.56 -7.72
CA PRO A 30 5.45 -7.47 -8.99
C PRO A 30 3.97 -7.86 -8.91
N TRP A 31 3.64 -8.97 -8.24
CA TRP A 31 2.24 -9.40 -8.11
C TRP A 31 1.37 -8.37 -7.39
N PHE A 32 1.89 -7.74 -6.34
CA PHE A 32 1.17 -6.71 -5.59
C PHE A 32 1.10 -5.37 -6.34
N MET A 33 2.08 -5.07 -7.22
CA MET A 33 1.98 -3.94 -8.13
C MET A 33 0.85 -4.12 -9.14
N SER A 34 0.65 -5.33 -9.68
CA SER A 34 -0.50 -5.60 -10.56
C SER A 34 -1.83 -5.43 -9.81
N LEU A 35 -1.94 -5.98 -8.60
CA LEU A 35 -3.13 -5.81 -7.75
C LEU A 35 -3.45 -4.34 -7.48
N LEU A 36 -2.42 -3.55 -7.18
CA LEU A 36 -2.52 -2.10 -6.98
C LEU A 36 -3.09 -1.42 -8.24
N LYS A 37 -2.47 -1.64 -9.40
CA LYS A 37 -2.83 -0.97 -10.67
C LYS A 37 -4.21 -1.38 -11.18
N GLU A 38 -4.61 -2.63 -10.99
CA GLU A 38 -5.86 -3.16 -11.53
C GLU A 38 -7.08 -2.93 -10.61
N HIS A 39 -6.86 -2.87 -9.30
CA HIS A 39 -7.96 -2.82 -8.32
C HIS A 39 -7.89 -1.68 -7.32
N HIS A 40 -6.81 -0.91 -7.30
CA HIS A 40 -6.63 0.22 -6.39
C HIS A 40 -6.66 -0.18 -4.91
N LEU A 41 -6.03 -1.33 -4.61
CA LEU A 41 -5.98 -1.94 -3.29
C LEU A 41 -4.55 -2.09 -2.80
N TYR A 42 -4.37 -2.01 -1.48
CA TYR A 42 -3.15 -2.44 -0.81
C TYR A 42 -3.49 -3.24 0.44
N PHE A 43 -2.69 -4.27 0.75
CA PHE A 43 -2.89 -5.15 1.89
C PHE A 43 -1.74 -5.02 2.87
N PHE A 44 -2.07 -4.79 4.15
CA PHE A 44 -1.12 -4.90 5.26
C PHE A 44 -1.42 -6.17 6.04
N ASN A 45 -0.37 -6.93 6.37
CA ASN A 45 -0.50 -8.07 7.27
C ASN A 45 -0.87 -7.59 8.68
N ALA A 46 -2.06 -7.96 9.16
CA ALA A 46 -2.55 -7.55 10.47
C ALA A 46 -1.81 -8.22 11.64
N GLU A 47 -1.10 -9.32 11.40
CA GLU A 47 -0.24 -9.94 12.42
C GLU A 47 0.96 -9.06 12.80
N LEU A 48 1.31 -8.08 11.96
CA LEU A 48 2.35 -7.08 12.25
C LEU A 48 1.84 -5.90 13.08
N GLY A 49 0.55 -5.91 13.42
CA GLY A 49 -0.12 -4.90 14.25
C GLY A 49 -0.91 -3.87 13.46
N ALA A 50 -1.68 -3.07 14.21
CA ALA A 50 -2.54 -2.04 13.64
C ALA A 50 -1.73 -0.95 12.94
N ILE A 51 -2.14 -0.62 11.71
CA ILE A 51 -1.55 0.51 10.98
C ILE A 51 -2.14 1.84 11.43
N THR A 52 -1.28 2.84 11.60
CA THR A 52 -1.73 4.23 11.81
C THR A 52 -2.29 4.79 10.49
N PRO A 53 -3.47 5.45 10.49
CA PRO A 53 -4.02 6.07 9.30
C PRO A 53 -3.02 6.95 8.55
N MET A 54 -3.10 6.94 7.22
CA MET A 54 -2.26 7.73 6.32
C MET A 54 -3.08 8.34 5.19
N GLN A 55 -2.65 9.49 4.66
CA GLN A 55 -3.29 10.12 3.50
C GLN A 55 -2.78 9.50 2.20
N TYR A 56 -1.50 9.15 2.15
CA TYR A 56 -0.87 8.61 0.94
C TYR A 56 0.02 7.41 1.22
N LEU A 57 0.03 6.49 0.25
CA LEU A 57 1.00 5.41 0.13
C LEU A 57 1.98 5.73 -1.00
N LEU A 58 3.25 5.44 -0.77
CA LEU A 58 4.32 5.53 -1.77
C LEU A 58 4.85 4.13 -2.02
N PHE A 59 4.81 3.69 -3.27
CA PHE A 59 5.09 2.30 -3.62
C PHE A 59 6.54 2.17 -4.08
N TYR A 60 7.39 1.68 -3.18
CA TYR A 60 8.76 1.30 -3.52
C TYR A 60 8.76 -0.07 -4.20
N GLU A 61 9.11 -0.10 -5.48
CA GLU A 61 9.18 -1.30 -6.29
C GLU A 61 10.47 -2.10 -5.97
N THR A 62 10.31 -3.33 -5.52
CA THR A 62 11.45 -4.23 -5.21
C THR A 62 12.08 -4.83 -6.48
N THR A 63 13.29 -5.38 -6.36
CA THR A 63 14.00 -6.10 -7.44
C THR A 63 13.59 -7.57 -7.57
N LYS A 64 12.52 -8.00 -6.89
CA LYS A 64 12.14 -9.41 -6.84
C LYS A 64 11.60 -9.86 -8.20
N ASP A 65 12.03 -11.04 -8.65
CA ASP A 65 11.45 -11.76 -9.78
C ASP A 65 10.39 -12.74 -9.24
N GLU A 66 9.18 -12.66 -9.77
CA GLU A 66 8.08 -13.57 -9.46
C GLU A 66 7.64 -14.31 -10.74
N ASN A 67 8.30 -15.44 -11.01
CA ASN A 67 8.05 -16.32 -12.15
C ASN A 67 8.27 -15.64 -13.52
N GLY A 68 9.36 -14.89 -13.66
CA GLY A 68 9.71 -14.14 -14.86
C GLY A 68 9.01 -12.77 -14.96
N VAL A 69 8.20 -12.40 -13.97
CA VAL A 69 7.60 -11.08 -13.85
C VAL A 69 8.44 -10.23 -12.91
N VAL A 70 8.84 -9.06 -13.39
CA VAL A 70 9.59 -8.07 -12.61
C VAL A 70 8.81 -6.75 -12.57
N ASN A 71 9.14 -5.93 -11.59
CA ASN A 71 8.64 -4.57 -11.47
C ASN A 71 9.14 -3.70 -12.63
N GLU A 72 8.38 -2.67 -12.99
CA GLU A 72 8.71 -1.75 -14.08
C GLU A 72 9.85 -0.81 -13.69
N ASN A 73 9.84 -0.34 -12.44
CA ASN A 73 10.84 0.59 -11.91
C ASN A 73 11.51 0.00 -10.65
N PRO A 74 12.25 -1.12 -10.76
CA PRO A 74 12.87 -1.75 -9.60
C PRO A 74 13.82 -0.77 -8.90
N ARG A 75 13.80 -0.75 -7.55
CA ARG A 75 14.51 0.19 -6.67
C ARG A 75 14.05 1.64 -6.75
N HIS A 76 12.84 1.90 -7.21
CA HIS A 76 12.29 3.25 -7.25
C HIS A 76 10.95 3.36 -6.53
N ILE A 77 10.60 4.58 -6.12
CA ILE A 77 9.21 4.98 -5.91
C ILE A 77 8.75 5.67 -7.19
N ALA A 78 7.93 4.97 -7.96
CA ALA A 78 7.35 5.49 -9.20
C ALA A 78 5.86 5.83 -9.04
N HIS A 79 5.16 5.10 -8.17
CA HIS A 79 3.72 5.26 -7.95
C HIS A 79 3.41 5.79 -6.55
N TRP A 80 2.32 6.53 -6.47
CA TRP A 80 1.70 6.92 -5.21
C TRP A 80 0.20 6.61 -5.26
N GLY A 81 -0.40 6.40 -4.09
CA GLY A 81 -1.83 6.13 -3.94
C GLY A 81 -2.43 7.02 -2.88
N LYS A 82 -3.51 7.73 -3.21
CA LYS A 82 -4.28 8.52 -2.25
C LYS A 82 -5.28 7.62 -1.53
N VAL A 83 -5.16 7.55 -0.22
CA VAL A 83 -5.95 6.64 0.60
C VAL A 83 -7.33 7.23 0.85
N LYS A 84 -8.36 6.47 0.45
CA LYS A 84 -9.75 6.77 0.72
C LYS A 84 -10.16 6.27 2.10
N GLU A 85 -9.87 5.00 2.37
CA GLU A 85 -10.38 4.28 3.53
C GLU A 85 -9.45 3.12 3.91
N ILE A 86 -9.39 2.82 5.20
CA ILE A 86 -8.73 1.63 5.73
C ILE A 86 -9.77 0.73 6.38
N ILE A 87 -9.76 -0.55 6.01
CA ILE A 87 -10.58 -1.61 6.58
C ILE A 87 -9.68 -2.49 7.44
N TYR A 88 -9.84 -2.46 8.74
CA TYR A 88 -9.04 -3.20 9.71
C TYR A 88 -9.61 -4.59 9.97
N ASP A 89 -8.71 -5.56 10.21
CA ASP A 89 -9.03 -6.89 10.73
C ASP A 89 -9.94 -7.72 9.81
N VAL A 90 -9.68 -7.63 8.49
CA VAL A 90 -10.40 -8.39 7.47
C VAL A 90 -9.86 -9.81 7.40
N ARG A 91 -10.70 -10.80 7.67
CA ARG A 91 -10.40 -12.22 7.45
C ARG A 91 -10.85 -12.63 6.06
N PRO A 92 -10.39 -13.76 5.50
CA PRO A 92 -10.75 -14.17 4.14
C PRO A 92 -12.25 -14.39 3.97
N VAL A 93 -12.92 -14.88 5.03
CA VAL A 93 -14.38 -15.07 5.06
C VAL A 93 -15.16 -13.76 5.00
N ASP A 94 -14.55 -12.65 5.40
CA ASP A 94 -15.18 -11.33 5.43
C ASP A 94 -15.11 -10.62 4.06
N ILE A 95 -14.19 -11.04 3.17
CA ILE A 95 -13.92 -10.39 1.87
C ILE A 95 -15.17 -10.32 0.99
N ILE A 96 -16.00 -11.37 1.00
CA ILE A 96 -17.25 -11.41 0.21
C ILE A 96 -18.25 -10.32 0.62
N HIS A 97 -18.11 -9.75 1.82
CA HIS A 97 -18.96 -8.70 2.35
C HIS A 97 -18.41 -7.29 2.08
N ILE A 98 -17.30 -7.17 1.35
CA ILE A 98 -16.66 -5.89 0.98
C ILE A 98 -16.79 -5.71 -0.54
N PRO A 99 -17.78 -4.92 -1.01
CA PRO A 99 -18.07 -4.77 -2.44
C PRO A 99 -16.88 -4.31 -3.28
N GLU A 100 -16.00 -3.47 -2.71
CA GLU A 100 -14.82 -2.95 -3.39
C GLU A 100 -13.79 -4.04 -3.75
N LEU A 101 -13.91 -5.22 -3.14
CA LEU A 101 -13.03 -6.36 -3.41
C LEU A 101 -13.62 -7.33 -4.43
N HIS A 102 -14.89 -7.18 -4.81
CA HIS A 102 -15.60 -8.16 -5.64
C HIS A 102 -14.94 -8.37 -7.01
N SER A 103 -14.49 -7.30 -7.67
CA SER A 103 -13.80 -7.39 -8.97
C SER A 103 -12.56 -8.27 -8.87
N MET A 104 -11.75 -8.03 -7.84
CA MET A 104 -10.52 -8.77 -7.57
C MET A 104 -10.80 -10.23 -7.21
N THR A 105 -11.85 -10.52 -6.44
CA THR A 105 -12.22 -11.91 -6.09
C THR A 105 -12.68 -12.75 -7.28
N ASN A 106 -13.12 -12.13 -8.38
CA ASN A 106 -13.51 -12.84 -9.60
C ASN A 106 -12.29 -13.30 -10.42
N GLU A 107 -11.10 -12.80 -10.11
CA GLU A 107 -9.88 -13.13 -10.82
C GLU A 107 -9.08 -14.19 -10.06
N LEU A 108 -8.98 -15.39 -10.66
CA LEU A 108 -8.33 -16.54 -10.02
C LEU A 108 -6.87 -16.25 -9.60
N LYS A 109 -6.14 -15.41 -10.35
CA LYS A 109 -4.76 -15.03 -10.03
C LYS A 109 -4.64 -14.28 -8.70
N TYR A 110 -5.68 -13.53 -8.29
CA TYR A 110 -5.71 -12.80 -7.04
C TYR A 110 -6.37 -13.62 -5.94
N TRP A 111 -7.54 -14.19 -6.23
CA TRP A 111 -8.30 -14.92 -5.23
C TRP A 111 -7.58 -16.15 -4.67
N ASN A 112 -6.84 -16.88 -5.51
CA ASN A 112 -6.13 -18.08 -5.07
C ASN A 112 -5.06 -17.79 -4.02
N GLU A 113 -4.41 -16.64 -4.11
CA GLU A 113 -3.42 -16.19 -3.14
C GLU A 113 -4.12 -15.66 -1.88
N ILE A 114 -5.03 -14.69 -2.04
CA ILE A 114 -5.64 -13.94 -0.93
C ILE A 114 -6.46 -14.83 0.01
N LYS A 115 -7.15 -15.85 -0.53
CA LYS A 115 -7.96 -16.77 0.30
C LYS A 115 -7.12 -17.61 1.29
N THR A 116 -5.81 -17.71 1.06
CA THR A 116 -4.88 -18.47 1.93
C THR A 116 -4.34 -17.62 3.08
N TRP A 117 -4.47 -16.30 2.98
CA TRP A 117 -3.98 -15.41 4.01
C TRP A 117 -4.82 -15.52 5.27
N LYS A 118 -4.27 -15.07 6.40
CA LYS A 118 -5.03 -14.94 7.64
C LYS A 118 -5.74 -13.60 7.65
N MET A 119 -5.48 -12.76 8.65
CA MET A 119 -6.11 -11.46 8.81
C MET A 119 -5.25 -10.36 8.20
N ASN A 120 -5.87 -9.43 7.48
CA ASN A 120 -5.20 -8.29 6.87
C ASN A 120 -5.95 -6.98 7.17
N HIS A 121 -5.22 -5.88 7.16
CA HIS A 121 -5.82 -4.56 6.94
C HIS A 121 -5.81 -4.27 5.44
N ILE A 122 -6.90 -3.72 4.94
CA ILE A 122 -7.07 -3.42 3.52
C ILE A 122 -7.15 -1.91 3.36
N VAL A 123 -6.39 -1.37 2.44
CA VAL A 123 -6.41 0.05 2.08
C VAL A 123 -7.09 0.19 0.73
N LEU A 124 -8.16 0.99 0.71
CA LEU A 124 -8.84 1.40 -0.52
C LEU A 124 -8.25 2.73 -0.98
N LEU A 125 -7.83 2.79 -2.24
CA LEU A 125 -7.27 3.99 -2.84
C LEU A 125 -8.32 4.66 -3.74
N GLU A 126 -8.47 5.97 -3.60
CA GLU A 126 -9.33 6.73 -4.53
C GLU A 126 -8.62 7.09 -5.83
N GLU A 127 -7.29 7.25 -5.76
CA GLU A 127 -6.47 7.66 -6.89
C GLU A 127 -5.10 6.98 -6.80
N ILE A 128 -4.58 6.57 -7.95
CA ILE A 128 -3.19 6.17 -8.14
C ILE A 128 -2.60 7.11 -9.16
N GLY A 129 -1.45 7.69 -8.82
CA GLY A 129 -0.70 8.52 -9.73
C GLY A 129 0.74 8.04 -9.88
N GLU A 130 1.39 8.61 -10.89
CA GLU A 130 2.78 8.34 -11.22
C GLU A 130 3.61 9.60 -11.01
N PHE A 131 4.82 9.43 -10.51
CA PHE A 131 5.80 10.51 -10.47
C PHE A 131 6.37 10.71 -11.88
N LYS A 132 6.42 11.97 -12.35
CA LYS A 132 7.08 12.33 -13.61
C LYS A 132 8.53 11.85 -13.68
N THR A 133 9.19 11.79 -12.52
CA THR A 133 10.53 11.25 -12.36
C THR A 133 10.49 10.31 -11.16
N PRO A 134 10.54 8.99 -11.36
CA PRO A 134 10.61 8.03 -10.27
C PRO A 134 11.79 8.32 -9.35
N LEU A 135 11.60 8.21 -8.04
CA LEU A 135 12.65 8.47 -7.05
C LEU A 135 13.48 7.21 -6.84
N PRO A 136 14.77 7.17 -7.22
CA PRO A 136 15.64 6.02 -7.00
C PRO A 136 16.05 5.89 -5.53
N LEU A 137 16.29 4.64 -5.11
CA LEU A 137 17.08 4.32 -3.93
C LEU A 137 18.56 4.15 -4.31
N GLU A 138 19.42 5.04 -3.85
CA GLU A 138 20.87 4.97 -4.12
C GLU A 138 21.51 3.86 -3.29
N ASP A 139 21.26 3.85 -1.98
CA ASP A 139 21.82 2.87 -1.06
C ASP A 139 20.89 1.64 -0.92
N SER A 140 21.22 0.56 -1.62
CA SER A 140 20.45 -0.68 -1.59
C SER A 140 20.38 -1.31 -0.19
N TYR A 141 21.33 -1.03 0.71
CA TYR A 141 21.29 -1.54 2.09
C TYR A 141 20.16 -0.90 2.90
N GLN A 142 19.63 0.25 2.47
CA GLN A 142 18.51 0.92 3.12
C GLN A 142 17.14 0.35 2.72
N ALA A 143 17.06 -0.47 1.67
CA ALA A 143 15.79 -1.02 1.17
C ALA A 143 14.97 -1.72 2.28
N ARG A 144 15.64 -2.48 3.16
CA ARG A 144 15.02 -3.18 4.30
C ARG A 144 14.44 -2.25 5.37
N TYR A 145 14.84 -0.99 5.39
CA TYR A 145 14.40 0.00 6.38
C TYR A 145 13.39 1.00 5.80
N LEU A 146 12.97 0.85 4.54
CA LEU A 146 12.02 1.77 3.92
C LEU A 146 10.57 1.52 4.36
N VAL A 147 10.22 0.28 4.66
CA VAL A 147 8.85 -0.12 5.01
C VAL A 147 8.35 0.71 6.20
N ASN A 148 7.16 1.30 6.04
CA ASN A 148 6.49 2.14 7.03
C ASN A 148 7.18 3.46 7.39
N LYS A 149 8.26 3.85 6.71
CA LYS A 149 8.83 5.19 6.90
C LYS A 149 7.83 6.24 6.43
N THR A 150 7.64 7.24 7.28
CA THR A 150 6.73 8.35 7.02
C THR A 150 7.51 9.53 6.43
N THR A 151 6.93 10.19 5.44
CA THR A 151 7.45 11.41 4.82
C THR A 151 6.29 12.37 4.57
N THR A 152 6.60 13.53 3.99
CA THR A 152 5.61 14.58 3.71
C THR A 152 5.70 15.03 2.25
N PHE A 153 4.61 15.52 1.67
CA PHE A 153 4.62 16.03 0.28
C PHE A 153 5.70 17.08 -0.01
N PRO A 154 5.97 18.07 0.86
CA PRO A 154 7.07 19.02 0.64
C PRO A 154 8.42 18.31 0.46
N LYS A 155 8.76 17.37 1.35
CA LYS A 155 9.98 16.57 1.23
C LYS A 155 10.02 15.73 -0.04
N LEU A 156 8.89 15.15 -0.46
CA LEU A 156 8.81 14.37 -1.70
C LEU A 156 9.03 15.21 -2.95
N ARG A 157 8.50 16.44 -2.97
CA ARG A 157 8.66 17.35 -4.11
C ARG A 157 10.11 17.77 -4.31
N ASP A 158 10.82 17.97 -3.21
CA ASP A 158 12.18 18.54 -3.23
C ASP A 158 13.27 17.44 -3.27
N ALA A 159 12.91 16.19 -2.98
CA ALA A 159 13.83 15.05 -3.03
C ALA A 159 13.98 14.49 -4.44
N ASN A 160 15.23 14.24 -4.84
CA ASN A 160 15.57 13.54 -6.08
C ASN A 160 15.92 12.06 -5.86
N THR A 161 16.02 11.61 -4.60
CA THR A 161 16.28 10.21 -4.23
C THR A 161 15.53 9.88 -2.92
N ILE A 162 15.27 8.60 -2.69
CA ILE A 162 14.58 8.13 -1.47
C ILE A 162 15.44 8.42 -0.23
N ASP A 163 16.76 8.25 -0.34
CA ASP A 163 17.71 8.48 0.75
C ASP A 163 17.64 9.92 1.29
N LYS A 164 17.45 10.90 0.41
CA LYS A 164 17.37 12.32 0.80
C LYS A 164 16.08 12.68 1.55
N LEU A 165 15.04 11.85 1.52
CA LEU A 165 13.84 12.07 2.33
C LEU A 165 14.15 12.00 3.85
N TYR A 166 15.24 11.33 4.22
CA TYR A 166 15.58 10.96 5.59
C TYR A 166 16.95 11.44 6.06
N LYS A 167 17.69 12.17 5.23
CA LYS A 167 18.90 12.85 5.69
C LYS A 167 18.47 14.08 6.51
N GLU A 168 18.96 14.18 7.73
CA GLU A 168 18.90 15.41 8.50
C GLU A 168 19.87 16.41 7.82
N GLU A 169 19.38 17.61 7.50
CA GLU A 169 20.23 18.75 7.09
C GLU A 169 20.93 19.35 8.30
#